data_AF-Q2U8S4-F1
#
_entry.id   AF-Q2U8S4-F1
#
_cell.length_a   1.000
_cell.length_b   1.000
_cell.length_c   1.000
_cell.angle_alpha   90.00
_cell.angle_beta   90.00
_cell.angle_gamma   90.00
#
_symmetry.space_group_name_H-M   'P 1'
#
loop_
_entity.id
_entity.type
_entity.pdbx_description
1 polymer ?
#
loop_
_entity_poly.entity_id
_entity_poly.type
_entity_poly.pdbx_seq_one_letter_code
_entity_poly.pdbx_strand_id
1 'polypeptide(L)'
;MPAKRKRATAGAEVSLPSAVNGEPPAWANFRSELGDTLPWFRAVQGGIYHKDGLAWGVLVDRDSGERSYIDEEVVITRIGGSCSKNANGDLVRVKDQAKKDLLVKCLMNSMEQKVPVGVIIGEHNTVLGKMVPHPYNVMDYFRITNIWFECIGKRIAAKVRYEKLDLQSKSWWADKGSLPPPPLQERDFASRPNSVECNACNNRSFQVFHQGWMCLQPSCTRFFKIGALAAPANLTYHQKFLSYRMAPDPVIKPHHSLIPDLLSTFDEDDASVATSRVAWKGIVCPQCRKCISRKFWRGWKCSDDSTSISTQPQHSCTFEKMTRMPVVSLRSVIDTLEIAPQKRAFMPDDKFMTPEVDDNSLAPYRRDFL
;
A
#
# COMPACT_ATOMS: atom_id res chain seq x y z
N MET A 1 35.65 -37.23 -37.29
CA MET A 1 34.35 -36.55 -37.52
C MET A 1 33.24 -37.40 -36.92
N PRO A 2 32.23 -36.82 -36.25
CA PRO A 2 32.35 -36.35 -34.87
C PRO A 2 31.61 -37.22 -33.84
N ALA A 3 32.16 -37.24 -32.63
CA ALA A 3 31.59 -37.86 -31.45
C ALA A 3 30.33 -37.10 -30.97
N LYS A 4 29.23 -37.83 -30.74
CA LYS A 4 28.00 -37.32 -30.13
C LYS A 4 28.25 -37.07 -28.63
N ARG A 5 28.46 -35.81 -28.25
CA ARG A 5 28.38 -35.35 -26.86
C ARG A 5 26.92 -35.46 -26.39
N LYS A 6 26.64 -36.41 -25.49
CA LYS A 6 25.41 -36.39 -24.66
C LYS A 6 25.49 -35.20 -23.72
N ARG A 7 24.61 -34.22 -23.91
CA ARG A 7 24.40 -33.11 -22.99
C ARG A 7 23.52 -33.62 -21.85
N ALA A 8 24.11 -33.91 -20.70
CA ALA A 8 23.37 -34.16 -19.48
C ALA A 8 22.78 -32.82 -19.01
N THR A 9 21.49 -32.61 -19.24
CA THR A 9 20.71 -31.60 -18.54
C THR A 9 20.40 -32.15 -17.15
N ALA A 10 21.19 -31.75 -16.16
CA ALA A 10 20.78 -31.82 -14.77
C ALA A 10 19.55 -30.90 -14.63
N GLY A 11 18.36 -31.49 -14.60
CA GLY A 11 17.16 -30.80 -14.17
C GLY A 11 17.33 -30.49 -12.69
N ALA A 12 17.49 -29.21 -12.35
CA ALA A 12 17.26 -28.77 -10.99
C ALA A 12 15.78 -29.04 -10.70
N GLU A 13 15.48 -29.90 -9.72
CA GLU A 13 14.15 -30.03 -9.16
C GLU A 13 13.70 -28.64 -8.71
N VAL A 14 12.79 -28.04 -9.45
CA VAL A 14 12.06 -26.85 -8.99
C VAL A 14 11.10 -27.36 -7.93
N SER A 15 11.49 -27.22 -6.66
CA SER A 15 10.60 -27.49 -5.54
C SER A 15 9.32 -26.67 -5.73
N LEU A 16 8.18 -27.35 -5.73
CA LEU A 16 6.87 -26.69 -5.75
C LEU A 16 6.79 -25.74 -4.55
N PRO A 17 6.31 -24.50 -4.72
CA PRO A 17 6.18 -23.55 -3.62
C PRO A 17 5.36 -24.17 -2.49
N SER A 18 5.82 -24.06 -1.25
CA SER A 18 5.07 -24.54 -0.09
C SER A 18 3.78 -23.73 0.07
N ALA A 19 2.72 -24.41 0.50
CA ALA A 19 1.46 -23.77 0.83
C ALA A 19 1.56 -23.00 2.16
N VAL A 20 0.84 -21.88 2.24
CA VAL A 20 0.70 -21.09 3.47
C VAL A 20 -0.10 -21.82 4.54
N ASN A 21 0.05 -21.40 5.80
CA ASN A 21 -0.57 -22.02 6.97
C ASN A 21 -2.09 -21.81 7.07
N GLY A 22 -2.61 -20.66 6.64
CA GLY A 22 -4.03 -20.32 6.75
C GLY A 22 -4.50 -19.33 5.69
N GLU A 23 -5.73 -18.84 5.89
CA GLU A 23 -6.38 -17.89 4.98
C GLU A 23 -6.19 -16.44 5.43
N PRO A 24 -6.14 -15.47 4.49
CA PRO A 24 -6.04 -14.07 4.86
C PRO A 24 -7.33 -13.54 5.50
N PRO A 25 -7.24 -12.60 6.44
CA PRO A 25 -8.40 -11.99 7.07
C PRO A 25 -9.28 -11.19 6.09
N ALA A 26 -8.75 -10.78 4.95
CA ALA A 26 -9.51 -10.33 3.79
C ALA A 26 -8.68 -10.46 2.50
N TRP A 27 -9.35 -10.54 1.36
CA TRP A 27 -8.70 -10.64 0.06
C TRP A 27 -9.49 -9.91 -1.02
N ALA A 28 -8.89 -9.70 -2.19
CA ALA A 28 -9.54 -9.08 -3.34
C ALA A 28 -9.02 -9.64 -4.67
N ASN A 29 -9.82 -9.52 -5.72
CA ASN A 29 -9.37 -9.77 -7.09
C ASN A 29 -8.69 -8.53 -7.68
N PHE A 30 -9.17 -7.34 -7.30
CA PHE A 30 -8.70 -6.07 -7.87
C PHE A 30 -8.32 -5.06 -6.79
N ARG A 31 -7.36 -4.19 -7.11
CA ARG A 31 -6.91 -3.12 -6.20
C ARG A 31 -8.01 -2.10 -5.87
N SER A 32 -8.97 -1.91 -6.78
CA SER A 32 -10.13 -1.04 -6.55
C SER A 32 -11.02 -1.58 -5.43
N GLU A 33 -11.21 -2.91 -5.36
CA GLU A 33 -12.00 -3.54 -4.31
C GLU A 33 -11.36 -3.30 -2.94
N LEU A 34 -10.02 -3.40 -2.83
CA LEU A 34 -9.29 -3.03 -1.61
C LEU A 34 -9.48 -1.55 -1.27
N GLY A 35 -9.40 -0.67 -2.26
CA GLY A 35 -9.56 0.78 -2.11
C GLY A 35 -10.92 1.22 -1.58
N ASP A 36 -11.96 0.47 -1.96
CA ASP A 36 -13.34 0.74 -1.55
C ASP A 36 -13.64 0.22 -0.13
N THR A 37 -13.01 -0.89 0.28
CA THR A 37 -13.32 -1.61 1.52
C THR A 37 -12.40 -1.25 2.69
N LEU A 38 -11.11 -1.02 2.43
CA LEU A 38 -10.09 -0.83 3.48
C LEU A 38 -9.82 0.67 3.70
N PRO A 39 -10.16 1.25 4.87
CA PRO A 39 -9.97 2.69 5.11
C PRO A 39 -8.49 3.10 5.11
N TRP A 40 -7.61 2.16 5.45
CA TRP A 40 -6.15 2.34 5.50
C TRP A 40 -5.44 2.02 4.18
N PHE A 41 -6.14 1.70 3.08
CA PHE A 41 -5.51 1.48 1.78
C PHE A 41 -6.39 1.96 0.63
N ARG A 42 -5.92 2.95 -0.15
CA ARG A 42 -6.61 3.45 -1.37
C ARG A 42 -5.68 3.67 -2.56
N ALA A 43 -4.51 3.03 -2.56
CA ALA A 43 -3.53 3.17 -3.64
C ALA A 43 -3.85 2.23 -4.82
N VAL A 44 -4.77 2.63 -5.70
CA VAL A 44 -5.21 1.80 -6.84
C VAL A 44 -4.12 1.62 -7.91
N GLN A 45 -3.20 2.58 -8.06
CA GLN A 45 -2.07 2.52 -9.01
C GLN A 45 -0.70 2.45 -8.32
N GLY A 46 -0.61 2.83 -7.04
CA GLY A 46 0.63 2.89 -6.27
C GLY A 46 0.85 1.68 -5.37
N GLY A 47 2.07 1.51 -4.86
CA GLY A 47 2.38 0.50 -3.84
C GLY A 47 2.20 1.00 -2.40
N ILE A 48 2.06 2.30 -2.18
CA ILE A 48 1.94 2.90 -0.84
C ILE A 48 0.77 3.88 -0.87
N TYR A 49 -0.20 3.67 0.01
CA TYR A 49 -1.24 4.65 0.29
C TYR A 49 -0.75 5.59 1.40
N HIS A 50 -0.73 6.87 1.08
CA HIS A 50 -0.38 7.93 2.02
C HIS A 50 -1.45 9.02 1.98
N LYS A 51 -1.65 9.67 3.12
CA LYS A 51 -2.57 10.79 3.29
C LYS A 51 -2.07 11.67 4.44
N ASP A 52 -2.18 12.97 4.28
CA ASP A 52 -1.82 13.96 5.32
C ASP A 52 -0.38 13.82 5.81
N GLY A 53 0.54 13.45 4.90
CA GLY A 53 1.96 13.27 5.21
C GLY A 53 2.32 11.99 5.96
N LEU A 54 1.39 11.03 6.09
CA LEU A 54 1.57 9.73 6.73
C LEU A 54 1.28 8.59 5.75
N ALA A 55 2.01 7.49 5.86
CA ALA A 55 1.71 6.22 5.21
C ALA A 55 0.75 5.38 6.06
N TRP A 56 -0.28 4.81 5.42
CA TRP A 56 -1.36 4.06 6.06
C TRP A 56 -1.42 2.60 5.61
N GLY A 57 -1.06 2.33 4.36
CA GLY A 57 -1.11 0.99 3.79
C GLY A 57 -0.09 0.77 2.68
N VAL A 58 0.36 -0.47 2.53
CA VAL A 58 1.39 -0.87 1.57
C VAL A 58 0.96 -2.14 0.86
N LEU A 59 1.19 -2.18 -0.45
CA LEU A 59 1.01 -3.35 -1.29
C LEU A 59 2.37 -3.83 -1.80
N VAL A 60 2.68 -5.07 -1.47
CA VAL A 60 3.90 -5.77 -1.88
C VAL A 60 3.51 -6.86 -2.87
N ASP A 61 3.81 -6.65 -4.14
CA ASP A 61 3.35 -7.49 -5.25
C ASP A 61 4.54 -7.87 -6.14
N ARG A 62 4.41 -7.79 -7.47
CA ARG A 62 5.44 -8.15 -8.47
C ARG A 62 6.83 -7.54 -8.23
N ASP A 63 6.93 -6.24 -7.93
CA ASP A 63 8.21 -5.56 -7.71
C ASP A 63 8.35 -5.13 -6.24
N SER A 64 9.13 -5.90 -5.48
CA SER A 64 9.51 -5.56 -4.10
C SER A 64 10.83 -4.77 -4.04
N GLY A 65 11.59 -4.72 -5.15
CA GLY A 65 12.94 -4.18 -5.26
C GLY A 65 14.05 -5.17 -4.91
N GLU A 66 15.28 -4.83 -5.30
CA GLU A 66 16.47 -5.62 -4.98
C GLU A 66 16.65 -5.80 -3.47
N ARG A 67 17.20 -6.96 -3.09
CA ARG A 67 17.45 -7.34 -1.68
C ARG A 67 16.19 -7.15 -0.83
N SER A 68 15.03 -7.55 -1.34
CA SER A 68 13.83 -7.60 -0.53
C SER A 68 13.80 -8.89 0.28
N TYR A 69 13.09 -8.86 1.39
CA TYR A 69 13.01 -9.97 2.31
C TYR A 69 11.62 -10.01 2.94
N ILE A 70 11.04 -11.20 3.04
CA ILE A 70 9.75 -11.41 3.70
C ILE A 70 9.89 -12.69 4.51
N ASP A 71 9.62 -12.60 5.80
CA ASP A 71 9.39 -13.75 6.68
C ASP A 71 8.00 -13.66 7.33
N GLU A 72 7.77 -14.44 8.38
CA GLU A 72 6.50 -14.47 9.09
C GLU A 72 6.17 -13.17 9.85
N GLU A 73 7.15 -12.31 10.16
CA GLU A 73 6.97 -11.15 11.02
C GLU A 73 7.64 -9.87 10.48
N VAL A 74 8.50 -9.97 9.46
CA VAL A 74 9.31 -8.89 8.91
C VAL A 74 9.12 -8.82 7.41
N VAL A 75 8.92 -7.59 6.92
CA VAL A 75 8.86 -7.27 5.50
C VAL A 75 9.87 -6.17 5.23
N ILE A 76 10.83 -6.43 4.35
CA ILE A 76 11.81 -5.46 3.87
C ILE A 76 11.62 -5.26 2.37
N THR A 77 11.30 -4.04 1.97
CA THR A 77 11.05 -3.69 0.57
C THR A 77 11.71 -2.36 0.21
N ARG A 78 11.77 -2.08 -1.09
CA ARG A 78 12.08 -0.73 -1.58
C ARG A 78 10.96 0.25 -1.26
N ILE A 79 11.28 1.53 -1.14
CA ILE A 79 10.28 2.60 -1.20
C ILE A 79 10.02 2.95 -2.67
N GLY A 80 8.74 3.06 -3.04
CA GLY A 80 8.30 3.41 -4.39
C GLY A 80 8.69 4.82 -4.85
N GLY A 81 8.38 5.15 -6.10
CA GLY A 81 8.76 6.41 -6.75
C GLY A 81 10.13 6.36 -7.43
N SER A 82 10.48 7.44 -8.15
CA SER A 82 11.77 7.59 -8.86
C SER A 82 12.10 6.45 -9.86
N CYS A 83 11.09 5.74 -10.35
CA CYS A 83 11.21 4.65 -11.29
C CYS A 83 10.37 4.89 -12.55
N SER A 84 10.82 4.32 -13.67
CA SER A 84 10.09 4.25 -14.93
C SER A 84 10.09 2.80 -15.42
N LYS A 85 9.12 2.44 -16.27
CA LYS A 85 9.17 1.16 -16.98
C LYS A 85 10.24 1.22 -18.07
N ASN A 86 11.09 0.20 -18.16
CA ASN A 86 11.98 -0.01 -19.29
C ASN A 86 11.21 -0.62 -20.48
N ALA A 87 11.88 -0.87 -21.60
CA ALA A 87 11.28 -1.49 -22.79
C ALA A 87 10.68 -2.89 -22.53
N ASN A 88 11.15 -3.60 -21.51
CA ASN A 88 10.66 -4.92 -21.11
C ASN A 88 9.47 -4.85 -20.13
N GLY A 89 9.06 -3.65 -19.71
CA GLY A 89 7.99 -3.42 -18.75
C GLY A 89 8.42 -3.44 -17.29
N ASP A 90 9.71 -3.63 -16.99
CA ASP A 90 10.25 -3.67 -15.62
C ASP A 90 10.43 -2.26 -15.05
N LEU A 91 10.15 -2.10 -13.76
CA LEU A 91 10.31 -0.84 -13.03
C LEU A 91 11.77 -0.58 -12.64
N VAL A 92 12.50 0.11 -13.51
CA VAL A 92 13.90 0.52 -13.28
C VAL A 92 14.00 1.89 -12.62
N ARG A 93 15.02 2.07 -11.78
CA ARG A 93 15.27 3.35 -11.10
C ARG A 93 15.92 4.35 -12.04
N VAL A 94 15.29 5.52 -12.18
CA VAL A 94 15.78 6.58 -13.08
C VAL A 94 16.41 7.74 -12.31
N LYS A 95 16.09 7.89 -11.02
CA LYS A 95 16.55 9.00 -10.18
C LYS A 95 16.92 8.52 -8.77
N ASP A 96 17.89 9.19 -8.16
CA ASP A 96 18.26 9.00 -6.77
C ASP A 96 17.13 9.40 -5.83
N GLN A 97 16.93 8.61 -4.77
CA GLN A 97 15.99 8.94 -3.71
C GLN A 97 16.67 9.70 -2.57
N ALA A 98 15.93 10.63 -1.98
CA ALA A 98 16.34 11.44 -0.85
C ALA A 98 15.23 11.52 0.21
N LYS A 99 15.58 11.94 1.43
CA LYS A 99 14.64 12.09 2.56
C LYS A 99 13.45 13.01 2.25
N LYS A 100 13.61 13.94 1.31
CA LYS A 100 12.57 14.89 0.90
C LYS A 100 11.55 14.33 -0.11
N ASP A 101 11.83 13.16 -0.71
CA ASP A 101 10.89 12.56 -1.66
C ASP A 101 9.62 12.14 -0.92
N LEU A 102 8.47 12.40 -1.54
CA LEU A 102 7.15 12.30 -0.90
C LEU A 102 6.94 11.00 -0.12
N LEU A 103 7.15 9.84 -0.76
CA LEU A 103 6.92 8.54 -0.12
C LEU A 103 7.93 8.23 0.98
N VAL A 104 9.20 8.66 0.81
CA VAL A 104 10.23 8.51 1.84
C VAL A 104 9.86 9.35 3.05
N LYS A 105 9.46 10.62 2.84
CA LYS A 105 9.01 11.53 3.89
C LYS A 105 7.79 10.98 4.63
N CYS A 106 6.77 10.50 3.92
CA CYS A 106 5.58 9.92 4.54
C CYS A 106 5.89 8.71 5.43
N LEU A 107 6.77 7.81 4.98
CA LEU A 107 7.19 6.66 5.78
C LEU A 107 8.06 7.07 6.98
N MET A 108 8.95 8.05 6.81
CA MET A 108 9.76 8.58 7.92
C MET A 108 8.88 9.23 8.99
N ASN A 109 7.90 10.04 8.58
CA ASN A 109 6.91 10.63 9.47
C ASN A 109 6.11 9.54 10.19
N SER A 110 5.61 8.52 9.48
CA SER A 110 4.88 7.40 10.09
C SER A 110 5.75 6.62 11.07
N MET A 111 7.04 6.44 10.79
CA MET A 111 7.99 5.80 11.70
C MET A 111 8.17 6.62 13.00
N GLU A 112 8.38 7.93 12.86
CA GLU A 112 8.56 8.85 14.00
C GLU A 112 7.29 8.97 14.86
N GLN A 113 6.13 9.07 14.21
CA GLN A 113 4.81 9.16 14.86
C GLN A 113 4.26 7.79 15.27
N LYS A 114 5.04 6.71 15.08
CA LYS A 114 4.67 5.33 15.39
C LYS A 114 3.32 4.89 14.81
N VAL A 115 3.02 5.33 13.58
CA VAL A 115 1.77 5.00 12.87
C VAL A 115 1.84 3.57 12.31
N PRO A 116 0.90 2.68 12.69
CA PRO A 116 0.76 1.37 12.05
C PRO A 116 0.40 1.45 10.59
N VAL A 117 0.97 0.56 9.80
CA VAL A 117 0.77 0.45 8.35
C VAL A 117 0.21 -0.92 8.03
N GLY A 118 -0.95 -0.98 7.37
CA GLY A 118 -1.51 -2.24 6.90
C GLY A 118 -0.74 -2.75 5.68
N VAL A 119 -0.39 -4.04 5.66
CA VAL A 119 0.36 -4.64 4.56
C VAL A 119 -0.52 -5.63 3.79
N ILE A 120 -0.44 -5.56 2.47
CA ILE A 120 -1.14 -6.45 1.53
C ILE A 120 -0.08 -7.12 0.67
N ILE A 121 -0.21 -8.43 0.44
CA ILE A 121 0.64 -9.18 -0.48
C ILE A 121 -0.14 -9.62 -1.72
N GLY A 122 0.45 -9.38 -2.89
CA GLY A 122 -0.10 -9.80 -4.17
C GLY A 122 0.41 -11.18 -4.63
N GLU A 123 -0.36 -11.86 -5.45
CA GLU A 123 -0.03 -13.20 -5.99
C GLU A 123 1.25 -13.24 -6.85
N HIS A 124 1.65 -12.10 -7.42
CA HIS A 124 2.88 -12.03 -8.22
C HIS A 124 4.13 -11.79 -7.38
N ASN A 125 4.01 -11.75 -6.04
CA ASN A 125 5.17 -11.61 -5.18
C ASN A 125 6.02 -12.88 -5.19
N THR A 126 7.29 -12.74 -5.57
CA THR A 126 8.25 -13.85 -5.59
C THR A 126 9.14 -13.89 -4.35
N VAL A 127 9.13 -12.85 -3.52
CA VAL A 127 10.03 -12.72 -2.36
C VAL A 127 9.60 -13.61 -1.19
N LEU A 128 8.28 -13.77 -0.98
CA LEU A 128 7.75 -14.67 0.05
C LEU A 128 8.14 -16.14 -0.20
N GLY A 129 8.34 -16.53 -1.47
CA GLY A 129 8.67 -17.91 -1.84
C GLY A 129 7.52 -18.91 -1.65
N LYS A 130 6.28 -18.44 -1.47
CA LYS A 130 5.08 -19.26 -1.24
C LYS A 130 3.94 -18.82 -2.15
N MET A 131 3.04 -19.74 -2.48
CA MET A 131 1.80 -19.41 -3.16
C MET A 131 0.78 -18.85 -2.17
N VAL A 132 0.29 -17.65 -2.45
CA VAL A 132 -0.80 -17.02 -1.70
C VAL A 132 -2.15 -17.39 -2.33
N PRO A 133 -3.24 -17.47 -1.55
CA PRO A 133 -4.50 -18.06 -2.01
C PRO A 133 -5.30 -17.19 -2.98
N HIS A 134 -5.10 -15.87 -2.96
CA HIS A 134 -5.86 -14.93 -3.79
C HIS A 134 -4.95 -13.91 -4.50
N PRO A 135 -5.46 -13.16 -5.50
CA PRO A 135 -4.67 -12.13 -6.20
C PRO A 135 -4.11 -11.05 -5.28
N TYR A 136 -4.89 -10.63 -4.27
CA TYR A 136 -4.43 -9.72 -3.22
C TYR A 136 -4.92 -10.20 -1.85
N ASN A 137 -4.01 -10.26 -0.88
CA ASN A 137 -4.25 -10.86 0.43
C ASN A 137 -3.80 -9.87 1.52
N VAL A 138 -4.70 -9.51 2.43
CA VAL A 138 -4.34 -8.70 3.59
C VAL A 138 -3.45 -9.53 4.50
N MET A 139 -2.28 -9.01 4.88
CA MET A 139 -1.37 -9.67 5.81
C MET A 139 -1.76 -9.33 7.25
N ASP A 140 -1.34 -8.16 7.73
CA ASP A 140 -1.60 -7.63 9.08
C ASP A 140 -1.21 -6.14 9.13
N TYR A 141 -1.30 -5.53 10.31
CA TYR A 141 -0.63 -4.28 10.64
C TYR A 141 0.82 -4.50 11.05
N PHE A 142 1.67 -3.60 10.56
CA PHE A 142 3.08 -3.55 10.85
C PHE A 142 3.47 -2.16 11.34
N ARG A 143 4.50 -2.08 12.19
CA ARG A 143 5.23 -0.83 12.45
C ARG A 143 6.42 -0.72 11.52
N ILE A 144 6.83 0.51 11.25
CA ILE A 144 8.09 0.79 10.56
C ILE A 144 9.21 0.83 11.61
N THR A 145 10.21 -0.04 11.47
CA THR A 145 11.32 -0.09 12.43
C THR A 145 12.57 0.61 11.91
N ASN A 146 12.78 0.61 10.59
CA ASN A 146 13.97 1.20 9.98
C ASN A 146 13.67 1.69 8.57
N ILE A 147 14.24 2.85 8.24
CA ILE A 147 14.35 3.36 6.88
C ILE A 147 15.82 3.72 6.66
N TRP A 148 16.41 3.24 5.56
CA TRP A 148 17.80 3.53 5.22
C TRP A 148 17.98 3.68 3.71
N PHE A 149 19.17 4.12 3.31
CA PHE A 149 19.53 4.29 1.91
C PHE A 149 20.64 3.31 1.52
N GLU A 150 20.55 2.82 0.31
CA GLU A 150 21.51 1.91 -0.32
C GLU A 150 21.99 2.47 -1.65
N CYS A 151 23.15 2.02 -2.11
CA CYS A 151 23.53 2.15 -3.51
C CYS A 151 23.02 0.91 -4.28
N ILE A 152 22.13 1.13 -5.25
CA ILE A 152 21.62 0.13 -6.17
C ILE A 152 22.08 0.51 -7.58
N GLY A 153 23.03 -0.26 -8.12
CA GLY A 153 23.72 0.11 -9.37
C GLY A 153 24.48 1.43 -9.20
N LYS A 154 24.06 2.46 -9.95
CA LYS A 154 24.62 3.83 -9.87
C LYS A 154 23.69 4.81 -9.15
N ARG A 155 22.66 4.31 -8.46
CA ARG A 155 21.59 5.13 -7.90
C ARG A 155 21.41 4.91 -6.41
N ILE A 156 21.00 5.97 -5.72
CA ILE A 156 20.63 5.92 -4.30
C ILE A 156 19.16 5.51 -4.19
N ALA A 157 18.90 4.50 -3.36
CA ALA A 157 17.58 3.93 -3.17
C ALA A 157 17.25 3.83 -1.68
N ALA A 158 16.04 4.24 -1.30
CA ALA A 158 15.54 4.07 0.05
C ALA A 158 14.87 2.71 0.22
N LYS A 159 15.10 2.11 1.38
CA LYS A 159 14.57 0.83 1.84
C LYS A 159 13.85 1.02 3.15
N VAL A 160 12.86 0.17 3.39
CA VAL A 160 12.03 0.21 4.59
C VAL A 160 11.88 -1.20 5.15
N ARG A 161 11.99 -1.31 6.46
CA ARG A 161 11.71 -2.53 7.23
C ARG A 161 10.44 -2.31 8.03
N TYR A 162 9.48 -3.21 7.82
CA TYR A 162 8.25 -3.34 8.56
C TYR A 162 8.36 -4.55 9.49
N GLU A 163 7.77 -4.43 10.67
CA GLU A 163 7.68 -5.50 11.66
C GLU A 163 6.23 -5.65 12.12
N LYS A 164 5.71 -6.87 12.10
CA LYS A 164 4.34 -7.19 12.47
C LYS A 164 4.07 -6.73 13.89
N LEU A 165 2.93 -6.07 14.11
CA LEU A 165 2.57 -5.57 15.43
C LEU A 165 2.19 -6.71 16.39
N ASP A 166 1.38 -7.65 15.91
CA ASP A 166 0.98 -8.80 16.69
C ASP A 166 1.98 -9.95 16.52
N LEU A 167 2.92 -10.02 17.46
CA LEU A 167 3.91 -11.09 17.56
C LEU A 167 3.38 -12.33 18.32
N GLN A 168 2.15 -12.31 18.83
CA GLN A 168 1.55 -13.45 19.53
C GLN A 168 0.77 -14.35 18.57
N SER A 169 0.13 -13.78 17.55
CA SER A 169 -0.54 -14.57 16.53
C SER A 169 0.44 -15.13 15.52
N LYS A 170 0.22 -16.40 15.15
CA LYS A 170 0.89 -17.00 14.00
C LYS A 170 0.43 -16.32 12.72
N SER A 171 1.37 -15.95 11.87
CA SER A 171 1.04 -15.37 10.57
C SER A 171 0.42 -16.40 9.65
N TRP A 172 -0.66 -16.05 8.94
CA TRP A 172 -1.33 -17.00 8.05
C TRP A 172 -0.43 -17.43 6.88
N TRP A 173 0.55 -16.60 6.49
CA TRP A 173 1.57 -16.88 5.48
C TRP A 173 2.80 -17.66 6.00
N ALA A 174 2.76 -18.11 7.27
CA ALA A 174 3.73 -19.04 7.82
C ALA A 174 3.73 -20.38 7.08
N ASP A 175 4.76 -21.21 7.30
CA ASP A 175 4.76 -22.56 6.76
C ASP A 175 3.63 -23.40 7.36
N LYS A 176 2.95 -24.17 6.52
CA LYS A 176 1.88 -25.06 6.95
C LYS A 176 2.43 -26.08 7.96
N GLY A 177 1.83 -26.11 9.15
CA GLY A 177 2.25 -27.00 10.23
C GLY A 177 3.49 -26.53 11.01
N SER A 178 4.05 -25.34 10.72
CA SER A 178 5.10 -24.77 11.57
C SER A 178 4.60 -24.53 13.01
N LEU A 179 5.52 -24.47 13.96
CA LEU A 179 5.18 -24.19 15.34
C LEU A 179 4.58 -22.78 15.48
N PRO A 180 3.68 -22.55 16.46
CA PRO A 180 3.27 -21.20 16.79
C PRO A 180 4.47 -20.38 17.25
N PRO A 181 4.39 -19.04 17.13
CA PRO A 181 5.39 -18.16 17.70
C PRO A 181 5.58 -18.40 19.21
N PRO A 182 6.81 -18.25 19.74
CA PRO A 182 7.03 -18.31 21.18
C PRO A 182 6.26 -17.17 21.89
N PRO A 183 5.78 -17.39 23.12
CA PRO A 183 5.17 -16.35 23.96
C PRO A 183 6.07 -15.13 24.12
N LEU A 184 5.48 -13.96 24.32
CA LEU A 184 6.24 -12.70 24.44
C LEU A 184 7.30 -12.74 25.55
N GLN A 185 7.04 -13.47 26.63
CA GLN A 185 7.92 -13.60 27.79
C GLN A 185 9.19 -14.39 27.46
N GLU A 186 9.14 -15.28 26.48
CA GLU A 186 10.26 -16.13 26.05
C GLU A 186 11.06 -15.51 24.89
N ARG A 187 10.61 -14.36 24.37
CA ARG A 187 11.23 -13.69 23.22
C ARG A 187 12.36 -12.75 23.64
N ASP A 188 13.40 -12.72 22.80
CA ASP A 188 14.51 -11.78 22.94
C ASP A 188 14.17 -10.43 22.28
N PHE A 189 13.88 -9.43 23.10
CA PHE A 189 13.72 -8.03 22.69
C PHE A 189 14.93 -7.15 23.06
N ALA A 190 15.93 -7.73 23.74
CA ALA A 190 17.13 -7.03 24.21
C ALA A 190 18.22 -6.99 23.13
N SER A 191 18.39 -8.06 22.37
CA SER A 191 19.36 -8.11 21.28
C SER A 191 19.06 -7.08 20.21
N ARG A 192 20.03 -6.20 19.95
CA ARG A 192 19.93 -5.20 18.88
C ARG A 192 20.96 -5.47 17.77
N PRO A 193 20.67 -5.06 16.52
CA PRO A 193 21.68 -5.04 15.48
C PRO A 193 22.80 -4.10 15.89
N ASN A 194 24.04 -4.44 15.52
CA ASN A 194 25.19 -3.56 15.77
C ASN A 194 24.91 -2.19 15.16
N SER A 195 25.18 -1.11 15.91
CA SER A 195 25.03 0.27 15.44
C SER A 195 26.32 1.02 15.72
N VAL A 196 26.90 1.60 14.68
CA VAL A 196 28.16 2.35 14.77
C VAL A 196 27.93 3.78 14.28
N GLU A 197 28.58 4.72 14.93
CA GLU A 197 28.59 6.13 14.52
C GLU A 197 29.66 6.36 13.45
N CYS A 198 29.27 7.01 12.36
CA CYS A 198 30.19 7.30 11.27
C CYS A 198 31.14 8.45 11.64
N ASN A 199 32.45 8.20 11.65
CA ASN A 199 33.46 9.22 11.92
C ASN A 199 33.53 10.40 10.92
N ALA A 200 32.87 10.30 9.76
CA ALA A 200 32.88 11.35 8.74
C ALA A 200 31.64 12.26 8.78
N CYS A 201 30.49 11.76 9.24
CA CYS A 201 29.25 12.55 9.29
C CYS A 201 28.55 12.51 10.65
N ASN A 202 29.12 11.82 11.65
CA ASN A 202 28.60 11.64 13.01
C ASN A 202 27.16 11.10 13.09
N ASN A 203 26.67 10.50 12.01
CA ASN A 203 25.37 9.84 12.01
C ASN A 203 25.55 8.36 12.36
N ARG A 204 24.69 7.85 13.24
CA ARG A 204 24.59 6.42 13.53
C ARG A 204 23.95 5.66 12.37
N SER A 205 24.47 4.48 12.07
CA SER A 205 23.89 3.54 11.10
C SER A 205 23.91 2.13 11.68
N PHE A 206 22.85 1.37 11.43
CA PHE A 206 22.83 -0.06 11.75
C PHE A 206 23.69 -0.85 10.78
N GLN A 207 24.29 -1.94 11.26
CA GLN A 207 24.85 -2.98 10.40
C GLN A 207 23.71 -3.80 9.80
N VAL A 208 23.23 -3.35 8.65
CA VAL A 208 22.16 -4.01 7.89
C VAL A 208 22.67 -5.29 7.21
N PHE A 209 23.94 -5.31 6.80
CA PHE A 209 24.51 -6.37 5.96
C PHE A 209 25.56 -7.23 6.68
N HIS A 210 25.62 -8.50 6.30
CA HIS A 210 26.56 -9.45 6.85
C HIS A 210 28.01 -9.08 6.53
N GLN A 211 28.26 -8.59 5.32
CA GLN A 211 29.59 -8.27 4.78
C GLN A 211 30.32 -7.19 5.60
N GLY A 212 29.59 -6.34 6.32
CA GLY A 212 30.18 -5.34 7.19
C GLY A 212 29.27 -4.14 7.43
N TRP A 213 29.67 -3.32 8.39
CA TRP A 213 29.03 -2.04 8.64
C TRP A 213 29.38 -1.02 7.56
N MET A 214 28.39 -0.20 7.19
CA MET A 214 28.50 0.89 6.22
C MET A 214 27.75 2.12 6.74
N CYS A 215 28.21 3.31 6.38
CA CYS A 215 27.41 4.52 6.61
C CYS A 215 26.23 4.53 5.64
N LEU A 216 25.01 4.69 6.15
CA LEU A 216 23.77 4.66 5.37
C LEU A 216 23.20 6.07 5.08
N GLN A 217 24.00 7.11 5.32
CA GLN A 217 23.62 8.50 5.07
C GLN A 217 24.09 8.94 3.67
N PRO A 218 23.17 9.22 2.72
CA PRO A 218 23.50 9.52 1.31
C PRO A 218 24.49 10.66 1.10
N SER A 219 24.44 11.68 1.96
CA SER A 219 25.29 12.87 1.86
C SER A 219 26.72 12.66 2.40
N CYS A 220 27.04 11.48 2.92
CA CYS A 220 28.33 11.19 3.54
C CYS A 220 29.35 10.67 2.52
N THR A 221 30.61 11.08 2.64
CA THR A 221 31.72 10.59 1.79
C THR A 221 32.01 9.09 1.98
N ARG A 222 31.61 8.53 3.13
CA ARG A 222 31.67 7.11 3.49
C ARG A 222 30.37 6.35 3.19
N PHE A 223 29.39 6.99 2.53
CA PHE A 223 28.13 6.37 2.17
C PHE A 223 28.37 5.06 1.41
N PHE A 224 27.77 3.98 1.90
CA PHE A 224 27.76 2.67 1.25
C PHE A 224 29.16 2.11 0.91
N LYS A 225 30.13 2.35 1.81
CA LYS A 225 31.51 1.85 1.73
C LYS A 225 31.85 1.01 2.95
N ILE A 226 32.59 -0.08 2.73
CA ILE A 226 33.18 -0.91 3.79
C ILE A 226 34.67 -0.53 3.89
N GLY A 227 35.07 0.07 5.01
CA GLY A 227 36.39 0.67 5.13
C GLY A 227 36.55 1.82 4.12
N ALA A 228 37.52 1.68 3.20
CA ALA A 228 37.76 2.63 2.10
C ALA A 228 37.16 2.16 0.76
N LEU A 229 36.67 0.93 0.68
CA LEU A 229 36.22 0.30 -0.57
C LEU A 229 34.71 0.43 -0.75
N ALA A 230 34.27 0.46 -2.01
CA ALA A 230 32.85 0.37 -2.34
C ALA A 230 32.26 -0.96 -1.84
N ALA A 231 30.98 -0.95 -1.45
CA ALA A 231 30.30 -2.17 -1.05
C ALA A 231 30.32 -3.21 -2.19
N PRO A 232 30.48 -4.51 -1.87
CA PRO A 232 30.31 -5.59 -2.85
C PRO A 232 28.92 -5.55 -3.51
N ALA A 233 28.82 -6.06 -4.75
CA ALA A 233 27.54 -6.14 -5.45
C ALA A 233 26.56 -7.10 -4.77
N ASN A 234 27.07 -8.22 -4.26
CA ASN A 234 26.28 -9.25 -3.60
C ASN A 234 26.30 -9.01 -2.09
N LEU A 235 25.22 -8.42 -1.57
CA LEU A 235 25.02 -8.18 -0.14
C LEU A 235 23.90 -9.07 0.39
N THR A 236 24.09 -9.57 1.61
CA THR A 236 23.11 -10.38 2.35
C THR A 236 22.82 -9.70 3.68
N TYR A 237 21.56 -9.77 4.14
CA TYR A 237 21.20 -9.18 5.42
C TYR A 237 21.94 -9.86 6.57
N HIS A 238 22.36 -9.06 7.56
CA HIS A 238 22.96 -9.58 8.78
C HIS A 238 21.88 -10.28 9.62
N GLN A 239 22.16 -11.47 10.16
CA GLN A 239 21.17 -12.27 10.89
C GLN A 239 20.54 -11.49 12.06
N LYS A 240 21.36 -10.80 12.88
CA LYS A 240 20.87 -9.93 13.96
C LYS A 240 19.92 -8.81 13.49
N PHE A 241 20.05 -8.35 12.25
CA PHE A 241 19.14 -7.33 11.69
C PHE A 241 17.80 -7.94 11.29
N LEU A 242 17.80 -9.16 10.75
CA LEU A 242 16.59 -9.89 10.41
C LEU A 242 15.84 -10.35 11.67
N SER A 243 16.55 -10.96 12.63
CA SER A 243 15.97 -11.55 13.84
C SER A 243 15.57 -10.53 14.91
N TYR A 244 16.03 -9.28 14.80
CA TYR A 244 15.69 -8.23 15.76
C TYR A 244 14.18 -8.00 15.82
N ARG A 245 13.60 -7.93 17.03
CA ARG A 245 12.24 -7.45 17.27
C ARG A 245 12.29 -6.37 18.31
N MET A 246 11.51 -5.30 18.16
CA MET A 246 11.35 -4.35 19.27
C MET A 246 10.32 -4.93 20.26
N ALA A 247 10.39 -4.53 21.52
CA ALA A 247 9.33 -4.87 22.47
C ALA A 247 7.96 -4.36 21.96
N PRO A 248 6.85 -5.08 22.22
CA PRO A 248 5.51 -4.56 21.99
C PRO A 248 5.34 -3.23 22.71
N ASP A 249 4.82 -2.23 22.00
CA ASP A 249 4.57 -0.90 22.54
C ASP A 249 3.05 -0.68 22.59
N PRO A 250 2.42 -0.65 23.78
CA PRO A 250 0.97 -0.56 23.91
C PRO A 250 0.40 0.78 23.40
N VAL A 251 1.25 1.79 23.17
CA VAL A 251 0.84 3.08 22.60
C VAL A 251 0.65 2.97 21.08
N ILE A 252 1.29 2.01 20.42
CA ILE A 252 1.18 1.80 18.97
C ILE A 252 -0.12 1.06 18.68
N LYS A 253 -1.16 1.81 18.32
CA LYS A 253 -2.48 1.25 17.98
C LYS A 253 -2.91 1.68 16.58
N PRO A 254 -3.47 0.75 15.76
CA PRO A 254 -4.02 1.12 14.47
C PRO A 254 -5.18 2.11 14.63
N HIS A 255 -5.27 3.09 13.72
CA HIS A 255 -6.35 4.07 13.71
C HIS A 255 -7.66 3.50 13.15
N HIS A 256 -7.57 2.36 12.45
CA HIS A 256 -8.68 1.64 11.87
C HIS A 256 -8.53 0.16 12.20
N SER A 257 -9.65 -0.56 12.31
CA SER A 257 -9.62 -2.03 12.32
C SER A 257 -8.92 -2.54 11.06
N LEU A 258 -8.19 -3.65 11.17
CA LEU A 258 -7.54 -4.28 10.01
C LEU A 258 -8.61 -4.61 8.96
N ILE A 259 -9.70 -5.22 9.42
CA ILE A 259 -10.91 -5.45 8.65
C ILE A 259 -12.07 -4.68 9.30
N PRO A 260 -12.61 -3.64 8.65
CA PRO A 260 -13.79 -2.93 9.17
C PRO A 260 -15.04 -3.81 9.11
N ASP A 261 -15.78 -3.85 10.21
CA ASP A 261 -17.12 -4.44 10.24
C ASP A 261 -18.16 -3.35 10.02
N LEU A 262 -18.33 -2.94 8.77
CA LEU A 262 -19.30 -1.90 8.42
C LEU A 262 -20.74 -2.38 8.59
N LEU A 263 -20.99 -3.67 8.36
CA LEU A 263 -22.33 -4.25 8.34
C LEU A 263 -22.99 -4.23 9.71
N SER A 264 -22.23 -4.45 10.79
CA SER A 264 -22.80 -4.39 12.16
C SER A 264 -23.18 -2.98 12.60
N THR A 265 -22.70 -1.95 11.91
CA THR A 265 -23.07 -0.55 12.19
C THR A 265 -24.38 -0.12 11.53
N PHE A 266 -24.97 -0.97 10.68
CA PHE A 266 -26.20 -0.66 9.97
C PHE A 266 -27.41 -1.17 10.74
N ASP A 267 -28.21 -0.23 11.23
CA ASP A 267 -29.58 -0.51 11.64
C ASP A 267 -30.45 -0.65 10.37
N GLU A 268 -31.10 -1.81 10.22
CA GLU A 268 -31.94 -2.10 9.06
C GLU A 268 -33.23 -1.27 9.04
N ASP A 269 -33.67 -0.82 10.21
CA ASP A 269 -34.89 -0.03 10.38
C ASP A 269 -34.63 1.48 10.18
N ASP A 270 -33.35 1.90 10.21
CA ASP A 270 -32.96 3.28 9.96
C ASP A 270 -32.73 3.55 8.46
N ALA A 271 -33.77 4.10 7.82
CA ALA A 271 -33.72 4.52 6.42
C ALA A 271 -32.61 5.56 6.12
N SER A 272 -32.13 6.31 7.12
CA SER A 272 -31.06 7.30 6.93
C SER A 272 -29.71 6.65 6.61
N VAL A 273 -29.48 5.42 7.09
CA VAL A 273 -28.25 4.64 6.87
C VAL A 273 -27.96 4.46 5.39
N ALA A 274 -28.98 4.18 4.58
CA ALA A 274 -28.84 3.99 3.13
C ALA A 274 -28.32 5.24 2.39
N THR A 275 -28.52 6.43 2.97
CA THR A 275 -28.04 7.72 2.42
C THR A 275 -26.73 8.20 3.04
N SER A 276 -26.26 7.54 4.10
CA SER A 276 -25.02 7.89 4.78
C SER A 276 -23.79 7.67 3.89
N ARG A 277 -22.75 8.49 4.09
CA ARG A 277 -21.47 8.35 3.38
C ARG A 277 -20.78 7.01 3.64
N VAL A 278 -21.07 6.36 4.76
CA VAL A 278 -20.47 5.07 5.12
C VAL A 278 -21.09 3.94 4.29
N ALA A 279 -22.38 4.03 3.95
CA ALA A 279 -23.05 3.08 3.04
C ALA A 279 -22.55 3.15 1.58
N TRP A 280 -21.71 4.14 1.25
CA TRP A 280 -21.08 4.26 -0.08
C TRP A 280 -19.76 3.49 -0.17
N LYS A 281 -19.28 2.92 0.93
CA LYS A 281 -18.05 2.14 0.97
C LYS A 281 -18.30 0.69 0.56
N GLY A 282 -17.22 0.04 0.14
CA GLY A 282 -17.22 -1.41 0.03
C GLY A 282 -17.26 -2.05 1.43
N ILE A 283 -17.56 -3.34 1.45
CA ILE A 283 -17.51 -4.18 2.66
C ILE A 283 -16.60 -5.38 2.46
N VAL A 284 -16.17 -6.01 3.56
CA VAL A 284 -15.58 -7.35 3.49
C VAL A 284 -16.68 -8.37 3.72
N CYS A 285 -16.80 -9.34 2.81
CA CYS A 285 -17.79 -10.41 2.90
C CYS A 285 -17.63 -11.17 4.22
N PRO A 286 -18.68 -11.29 5.05
CA PRO A 286 -18.59 -12.01 6.32
C PRO A 286 -18.43 -13.53 6.13
N GLN A 287 -18.82 -14.07 4.96
CA GLN A 287 -18.76 -15.52 4.68
C GLN A 287 -17.41 -15.94 4.10
N CYS A 288 -16.91 -15.26 3.07
CA CYS A 288 -15.70 -15.66 2.34
C CYS A 288 -14.54 -14.68 2.45
N ARG A 289 -14.70 -13.57 3.18
CA ARG A 289 -13.66 -12.54 3.41
C ARG A 289 -13.19 -11.77 2.16
N LYS A 290 -13.88 -11.93 1.03
CA LYS A 290 -13.65 -11.13 -0.18
C LYS A 290 -14.03 -9.67 0.03
N CYS A 291 -13.21 -8.74 -0.45
CA CYS A 291 -13.55 -7.32 -0.55
C CYS A 291 -14.58 -7.11 -1.66
N ILE A 292 -15.71 -6.49 -1.30
CA ILE A 292 -16.83 -6.20 -2.19
C ILE A 292 -16.92 -4.69 -2.40
N SER A 293 -16.61 -4.23 -3.61
CA SER A 293 -16.87 -2.84 -4.03
C SER A 293 -18.36 -2.50 -3.98
N ARG A 294 -18.67 -1.22 -3.79
CA ARG A 294 -20.05 -0.71 -3.87
C ARG A 294 -20.51 -0.60 -5.33
N LYS A 295 -20.93 -1.72 -5.93
CA LYS A 295 -21.45 -1.76 -7.31
C LYS A 295 -22.96 -1.49 -7.40
N PHE A 296 -23.73 -1.97 -6.43
CA PHE A 296 -25.17 -1.78 -6.41
C PHE A 296 -25.52 -0.64 -5.47
N TRP A 297 -26.26 0.34 -5.99
CA TRP A 297 -26.67 1.48 -5.18
C TRP A 297 -27.57 1.09 -3.99
N ARG A 298 -28.26 -0.06 -4.07
CA ARG A 298 -29.13 -0.62 -3.03
C ARG A 298 -28.48 -1.65 -2.11
N GLY A 299 -27.19 -1.97 -2.26
CA GLY A 299 -26.60 -3.04 -1.46
C GLY A 299 -25.25 -3.57 -1.94
N TRP A 300 -24.90 -4.75 -1.45
CA TRP A 300 -23.67 -5.45 -1.77
C TRP A 300 -23.99 -6.90 -2.13
N LYS A 301 -23.26 -7.43 -3.11
CA LYS A 301 -23.29 -8.83 -3.53
C LYS A 301 -21.87 -9.33 -3.66
N CYS A 302 -21.58 -10.49 -3.08
CA CYS A 302 -20.21 -11.03 -3.11
C CYS A 302 -19.84 -11.59 -4.49
N SER A 303 -20.78 -12.29 -5.11
CA SER A 303 -20.68 -12.84 -6.45
C SER A 303 -21.76 -12.22 -7.34
N ASP A 304 -21.30 -11.65 -8.45
CA ASP A 304 -22.14 -11.13 -9.53
C ASP A 304 -21.90 -12.05 -10.73
N ASP A 305 -22.62 -13.18 -10.83
CA ASP A 305 -22.45 -14.22 -11.86
C ASP A 305 -22.82 -13.77 -13.30
N SER A 306 -22.21 -12.69 -13.78
CA SER A 306 -22.38 -12.21 -15.16
C SER A 306 -21.06 -12.01 -15.91
N THR A 307 -19.90 -12.10 -15.25
CA THR A 307 -18.60 -12.03 -15.92
C THR A 307 -17.94 -13.40 -16.03
N SER A 308 -18.16 -14.06 -17.16
CA SER A 308 -17.51 -15.29 -17.64
C SER A 308 -16.04 -15.08 -18.04
N ILE A 309 -15.25 -14.35 -17.23
CA ILE A 309 -13.85 -14.01 -17.55
C ILE A 309 -12.85 -14.71 -16.61
N SER A 310 -13.30 -15.36 -15.54
CA SER A 310 -12.39 -16.04 -14.60
C SER A 310 -12.19 -17.52 -14.95
N THR A 311 -10.95 -17.88 -15.29
CA THR A 311 -10.45 -19.27 -15.39
C THR A 311 -10.11 -19.90 -14.03
N GLN A 312 -10.33 -19.19 -12.91
CA GLN A 312 -10.14 -19.70 -11.55
C GLN A 312 -11.46 -20.25 -10.99
N PRO A 313 -11.43 -21.35 -10.19
CA PRO A 313 -12.62 -21.94 -9.58
C PRO A 313 -13.39 -20.86 -8.82
N GLN A 314 -14.60 -20.60 -9.29
CA GLN A 314 -15.46 -19.55 -8.78
C GLN A 314 -15.81 -19.87 -7.33
N HIS A 315 -15.40 -19.01 -6.40
CA HIS A 315 -15.98 -19.00 -5.06
C HIS A 315 -17.46 -18.60 -5.22
N SER A 316 -18.37 -19.58 -5.17
CA SER A 316 -19.82 -19.38 -5.23
C SER A 316 -20.36 -18.87 -3.90
N CYS A 317 -19.87 -17.70 -3.46
CA CYS A 317 -20.39 -17.06 -2.26
C CYS A 317 -21.73 -16.38 -2.57
N THR A 318 -22.79 -16.85 -1.91
CA THR A 318 -24.16 -16.35 -2.09
C THR A 318 -24.48 -15.13 -1.22
N PHE A 319 -23.50 -14.59 -0.49
CA PHE A 319 -23.71 -13.44 0.37
C PHE A 319 -24.23 -12.24 -0.43
N GLU A 320 -25.37 -11.73 0.01
CA GLU A 320 -25.90 -10.44 -0.37
C GLU A 320 -26.45 -9.70 0.84
N LYS A 321 -26.33 -8.37 0.82
CA LYS A 321 -26.97 -7.47 1.77
C LYS A 321 -27.59 -6.34 0.98
N MET A 322 -28.92 -6.32 0.90
CA MET A 322 -29.68 -5.25 0.28
C MET A 322 -30.28 -4.36 1.35
N THR A 323 -30.16 -3.06 1.17
CA THR A 323 -30.77 -2.06 2.04
C THR A 323 -32.01 -1.51 1.36
N ARG A 324 -33.06 -1.26 2.15
CA ARG A 324 -34.21 -0.53 1.66
C ARG A 324 -33.79 0.91 1.43
N MET A 325 -33.88 1.37 0.20
CA MET A 325 -33.52 2.73 -0.13
C MET A 325 -34.75 3.62 0.00
N PRO A 326 -34.76 4.61 0.92
CA PRO A 326 -35.91 5.49 1.06
C PRO A 326 -36.09 6.32 -0.21
N VAL A 327 -37.35 6.49 -0.60
CA VAL A 327 -37.72 7.47 -1.62
C VAL A 327 -37.65 8.84 -0.96
N VAL A 328 -36.68 9.65 -1.37
CA VAL A 328 -36.58 11.04 -0.91
C VAL A 328 -37.35 11.92 -1.89
N SER A 329 -38.31 12.71 -1.39
CA SER A 329 -39.06 13.65 -2.21
C SER A 329 -38.12 14.74 -2.75
N LEU A 330 -38.13 15.00 -4.05
CA LEU A 330 -37.35 16.11 -4.61
C LEU A 330 -37.67 17.46 -3.95
N ARG A 331 -38.92 17.65 -3.51
CA ARG A 331 -39.35 18.86 -2.78
C ARG A 331 -38.69 19.01 -1.40
N SER A 332 -38.21 17.93 -0.79
CA SER A 332 -37.55 18.00 0.52
C SER A 332 -36.03 18.18 0.43
N VAL A 333 -35.45 18.15 -0.77
CA VAL A 333 -33.99 18.30 -0.99
C VAL A 333 -33.64 19.47 -1.90
N ILE A 334 -34.61 19.93 -2.70
CA ILE A 334 -34.48 21.08 -3.56
C ILE A 334 -35.41 22.17 -3.02
N ASP A 335 -34.87 23.01 -2.13
CA ASP A 335 -35.59 24.07 -1.41
C ASP A 335 -36.27 25.10 -2.34
N THR A 336 -35.90 25.09 -3.62
CA THR A 336 -36.30 26.10 -4.62
C THR A 336 -37.01 25.51 -5.82
N LEU A 337 -37.44 24.24 -5.76
CA LEU A 337 -38.07 23.55 -6.90
C LEU A 337 -39.27 24.37 -7.39
N GLU A 338 -39.06 25.15 -8.46
CA GLU A 338 -40.01 26.09 -9.08
C GLU A 338 -40.38 27.35 -8.27
N ILE A 339 -39.78 27.57 -7.08
CA ILE A 339 -40.04 28.75 -6.24
C ILE A 339 -39.02 29.88 -6.48
N ALA A 340 -37.79 29.52 -6.86
CA ALA A 340 -36.77 30.49 -7.27
C ALA A 340 -36.35 30.25 -8.72
N PRO A 341 -35.82 31.27 -9.43
CA PRO A 341 -35.23 31.08 -10.74
C PRO A 341 -34.22 29.92 -10.68
N GLN A 342 -34.33 28.98 -11.62
CA GLN A 342 -33.33 27.92 -11.74
C GLN A 342 -31.96 28.58 -11.88
N LYS A 343 -31.13 28.48 -10.84
CA LYS A 343 -29.72 28.89 -10.89
C LYS A 343 -28.98 27.91 -11.80
N ARG A 344 -29.14 28.07 -13.12
CA ARG A 344 -28.18 27.52 -14.06
C ARG A 344 -26.85 28.20 -13.74
N ALA A 345 -25.74 27.45 -13.83
CA ALA A 345 -24.43 28.06 -13.84
C ALA A 345 -24.33 28.94 -15.09
N PHE A 346 -24.78 30.18 -14.97
CA PHE A 346 -24.46 31.23 -15.91
C PHE A 346 -23.04 31.63 -15.57
N MET A 347 -22.07 31.09 -16.28
CA MET A 347 -20.72 31.64 -16.32
C MET A 347 -20.84 32.86 -17.22
N PRO A 348 -20.84 34.10 -16.70
CA PRO A 348 -20.79 35.26 -17.58
C PRO A 348 -19.44 35.18 -18.30
N ASP A 349 -19.47 35.05 -19.62
CA ASP A 349 -18.29 35.24 -20.44
C ASP A 349 -18.16 36.76 -20.66
N ASP A 350 -17.10 37.36 -20.10
CA ASP A 350 -16.84 38.80 -20.16
C ASP A 350 -16.88 39.36 -21.58
N LYS A 351 -16.63 38.51 -22.60
CA LYS A 351 -16.74 38.88 -24.02
C LYS A 351 -18.13 39.29 -24.46
N PHE A 352 -19.20 38.78 -23.83
CA PHE A 352 -20.58 39.10 -24.20
C PHE A 352 -21.26 40.06 -23.22
N MET A 353 -20.60 40.39 -22.10
CA MET A 353 -21.13 41.26 -21.05
C MET A 353 -20.66 42.72 -21.18
N THR A 354 -19.63 42.97 -21.99
CA THR A 354 -19.17 44.33 -22.29
C THR A 354 -19.76 44.75 -23.64
N PRO A 355 -20.77 45.64 -23.69
CA PRO A 355 -21.28 46.11 -24.97
C PRO A 355 -20.15 46.82 -25.73
N GLU A 356 -19.90 46.43 -26.97
CA GLU A 356 -19.09 47.24 -27.88
C GLU A 356 -19.87 48.53 -28.15
N VAL A 357 -19.44 49.61 -27.51
CA VAL A 357 -19.97 50.95 -27.79
C VAL A 357 -19.36 51.39 -29.11
N ASP A 358 -20.19 51.46 -30.15
CA ASP A 358 -19.80 52.06 -31.43
C ASP A 358 -19.66 53.57 -31.26
N ASP A 359 -18.48 53.98 -30.82
CA ASP A 359 -18.12 55.39 -30.65
C ASP A 359 -18.11 56.17 -31.97
N ASN A 360 -18.06 55.49 -33.14
CA ASN A 360 -18.02 56.16 -34.44
C ASN A 360 -19.43 56.55 -34.93
N SER A 361 -20.44 55.70 -34.73
CA SER A 361 -21.83 56.03 -35.14
C SER A 361 -22.60 56.83 -34.08
N LEU A 362 -22.18 56.80 -32.81
CA LEU A 362 -22.84 57.47 -31.68
C LEU A 362 -22.14 58.77 -31.22
N ALA A 363 -21.18 59.27 -32.01
CA ALA A 363 -20.40 60.47 -31.72
C ALA A 363 -21.21 61.71 -31.22
N PRO A 364 -22.41 62.07 -31.73
CA PRO A 364 -23.11 63.25 -31.25
C PRO A 364 -23.73 63.11 -29.84
N TYR A 365 -23.68 61.93 -29.21
CA TYR A 365 -24.33 61.67 -27.91
C TYR A 365 -23.37 61.50 -26.73
N ARG A 366 -22.04 61.60 -26.91
CA ARG A 366 -21.14 61.72 -25.76
C ARG A 366 -21.22 63.14 -25.20
N ARG A 367 -21.74 63.27 -23.97
CA ARG A 367 -21.42 64.44 -23.15
C ARG A 367 -19.99 64.26 -22.65
N ASP A 368 -19.09 65.13 -23.11
CA ASP A 368 -17.76 65.26 -22.53
C ASP A 368 -17.92 65.70 -21.08
N PHE A 369 -17.62 64.79 -20.15
CA PHE A 369 -17.42 65.16 -18.76
C PHE A 369 -15.97 65.63 -18.62
N LEU A 370 -15.81 66.95 -18.50
CA LEU A 370 -14.62 67.61 -17.94
C LEU A 370 -14.41 67.19 -16.48
#